data_AF-A0A4Q5PME6-F1
#
_entry.id   AF-A0A4Q5PME6-F1
#
_cell.length_a   1.000
_cell.length_b   1.000
_cell.length_c   1.000
_cell.angle_alpha   90.00
_cell.angle_beta   90.00
_cell.angle_gamma   90.00
#
_symmetry.space_group_name_H-M   'P 1'
#
loop_
_entity.id
_entity.type
_entity.pdbx_description
1 polymer ?
#
loop_
_entity_poly.entity_id
_entity_poly.type
_entity_poly.pdbx_seq_one_letter_code
_entity_poly.pdbx_strand_id
1 'polypeptide(L)'
;MFHILIDTSVWLDLAADQRQSPLLDVLLDFLKERQAKLVLPRTVVEEFRKNRDRIAKSSAKSLASHFGQVRDAIKKVDGDKRQKEKVLDFLADVDYRIPLLGGAAEGTLKRVEELFDKTEVIEPSDLAKVRAADRGIGRKAPCHHDNKNSMADALLIEMYFEYVEANAGAGQRFAFVTHNKNDFSIANGNSKLPHVDIAYGFSRIKSMYFINLSDCLRRIDPTRVTNLMWELEWDQQPRGLTDILKWMDRLTTMVWHNRHMNWVWRVENGKEKIVSRDEWDAGFARHGYKYSAKHTPIEVWQGALKAARSARKRLGPGVDGYGPYTDFEWGMINGKLSALRWVLGDEWDMLDT
;
A
#
# COMPACT_ATOMS: atom_id res chain seq x y z
N MET A 1 5.46 -19.13 30.59
CA MET A 1 6.22 -18.32 29.61
C MET A 1 5.96 -18.87 28.22
N PHE A 2 5.87 -18.02 27.20
CA PHE A 2 5.74 -18.45 25.81
C PHE A 2 7.10 -18.55 25.13
N HIS A 3 7.33 -19.59 24.34
CA HIS A 3 8.48 -19.78 23.49
C HIS A 3 7.99 -19.73 22.04
N ILE A 4 8.45 -18.75 21.28
CA ILE A 4 7.90 -18.47 19.95
C ILE A 4 9.00 -18.71 18.92
N LEU A 5 8.75 -19.62 17.98
CA LEU A 5 9.54 -19.76 16.76
C LEU A 5 8.76 -19.10 15.63
N ILE A 6 9.39 -18.10 15.02
CA ILE A 6 8.81 -17.32 13.93
C ILE A 6 9.60 -17.67 12.66
N ASP A 7 8.89 -18.22 11.68
CA ASP A 7 9.41 -18.54 10.35
C ASP A 7 9.93 -17.29 9.62
N THR A 8 10.92 -17.46 8.75
CA THR A 8 11.54 -16.40 7.95
C THR A 8 10.50 -15.62 7.16
N SER A 9 9.50 -16.30 6.59
CA SER A 9 8.42 -15.67 5.81
C SER A 9 7.73 -14.54 6.57
N VAL A 10 7.50 -14.71 7.88
CA VAL A 10 6.84 -13.73 8.74
C VAL A 10 7.73 -12.51 8.95
N TRP A 11 9.03 -12.70 9.19
CA TRP A 11 9.98 -11.59 9.38
C TRP A 11 10.14 -10.74 8.13
N LEU A 12 10.18 -11.37 6.96
CA LEU A 12 10.30 -10.67 5.68
C LEU A 12 9.03 -9.87 5.38
N ASP A 13 7.85 -10.43 5.68
CA ASP A 13 6.57 -9.72 5.49
C ASP A 13 6.42 -8.55 6.48
N LEU A 14 6.82 -8.73 7.75
CA LEU A 14 6.87 -7.65 8.75
C LEU A 14 7.75 -6.48 8.29
N ALA A 15 8.86 -6.79 7.63
CA ALA A 15 9.78 -5.79 7.09
C ALA A 15 9.27 -5.14 5.81
N ALA A 16 8.54 -5.87 4.98
CA ALA A 16 8.00 -5.37 3.72
C ALA A 16 6.75 -4.50 3.90
N ASP A 17 5.92 -4.77 4.92
CA ASP A 17 4.68 -4.03 5.19
C ASP A 17 4.80 -3.13 6.43
N GLN A 18 4.93 -1.82 6.20
CA GLN A 18 5.06 -0.83 7.27
C GLN A 18 3.90 -0.86 8.27
N ARG A 19 2.70 -1.27 7.85
CA ARG A 19 1.53 -1.37 8.75
C ARG A 19 1.71 -2.44 9.81
N GLN A 20 2.62 -3.39 9.61
CA GLN A 20 2.92 -4.43 10.59
C GLN A 20 4.00 -4.00 11.59
N SER A 21 4.60 -2.82 11.45
CA SER A 21 5.64 -2.33 12.37
C SER A 21 5.19 -2.34 13.84
N PRO A 22 3.95 -1.96 14.19
CA PRO A 22 3.50 -2.03 15.59
C PRO A 22 3.40 -3.45 16.14
N LEU A 23 3.23 -4.48 15.30
CA LEU A 23 3.30 -5.88 15.75
C LEU A 23 4.72 -6.25 16.20
N LEU A 24 5.75 -5.70 15.53
CA LEU A 24 7.13 -5.86 15.96
C LEU A 24 7.37 -5.19 17.32
N ASP A 25 6.79 -4.00 17.55
CA ASP A 25 6.90 -3.30 18.84
C ASP A 25 6.33 -4.16 19.98
N VAL A 26 5.12 -4.70 19.80
CA VAL A 26 4.49 -5.59 20.79
C VAL A 26 5.30 -6.86 21.04
N LEU A 27 5.85 -7.45 19.98
CA LEU A 27 6.72 -8.62 20.13
C LEU A 27 7.96 -8.27 20.97
N LEU A 28 8.63 -7.15 20.66
CA LEU A 28 9.81 -6.70 21.40
C LEU A 28 9.48 -6.41 22.88
N ASP A 29 8.33 -5.82 23.17
CA ASP A 29 7.86 -5.60 24.53
C ASP A 29 7.63 -6.91 25.28
N PHE A 30 6.98 -7.91 24.66
CA PHE A 30 6.80 -9.22 25.29
C PHE A 30 8.13 -9.94 25.56
N LEU A 31 9.12 -9.79 24.68
CA LEU A 31 10.47 -10.33 24.90
C LEU A 31 11.16 -9.61 26.05
N LYS A 32 11.05 -8.28 26.12
CA LYS A 32 11.63 -7.45 27.19
C LYS A 32 11.01 -7.74 28.56
N GLU A 33 9.68 -7.89 28.61
CA GLU A 33 8.91 -8.22 29.81
C GLU A 33 9.01 -9.71 30.21
N ARG A 34 9.75 -10.53 29.44
CA ARG A 34 9.88 -11.98 29.63
C ARG A 34 8.54 -12.75 29.62
N GLN A 35 7.53 -12.18 28.98
CA GLN A 35 6.27 -12.89 28.68
C GLN A 35 6.49 -13.92 27.57
N ALA A 36 7.40 -13.59 26.64
CA ALA A 36 7.85 -14.45 25.56
C ALA A 36 9.38 -14.63 25.54
N LYS A 37 9.84 -15.73 24.97
CA LYS A 37 11.21 -16.01 24.56
C LYS A 37 11.22 -16.33 23.07
N LEU A 38 12.09 -15.68 22.31
CA LEU A 38 12.30 -16.00 20.90
C LEU A 38 13.15 -17.27 20.78
N VAL A 39 12.65 -18.22 19.99
CA VAL A 39 13.36 -19.45 19.58
C VAL A 39 13.88 -19.17 18.18
N LEU A 40 15.20 -19.00 18.03
CA LEU A 40 15.82 -18.53 16.78
C LEU A 40 16.73 -19.61 16.16
N PRO A 41 16.21 -20.42 15.23
CA PRO A 41 17.02 -21.35 14.44
C PRO A 41 18.05 -20.64 13.55
N ARG A 42 19.23 -21.25 13.37
CA ARG A 42 20.27 -20.79 12.42
C ARG A 42 19.72 -20.59 11.00
N THR A 43 18.83 -21.49 10.56
CA THR A 43 18.20 -21.46 9.24
C THR A 43 17.42 -20.16 8.98
N VAL A 44 16.69 -19.66 9.99
CA VAL A 44 15.93 -18.40 9.90
C VAL A 44 16.87 -17.20 9.75
N VAL A 45 17.96 -17.18 10.51
CA VAL A 45 18.97 -16.10 10.45
C VAL A 45 19.61 -16.04 9.06
N GLU A 46 20.04 -17.18 8.53
CA GLU A 46 20.68 -17.27 7.21
C GLU A 46 19.72 -16.88 6.08
N GLU A 47 18.49 -17.38 6.13
CA GLU A 47 17.49 -17.09 5.11
C GLU A 47 17.05 -15.61 5.16
N PHE A 48 16.90 -15.04 6.36
CA PHE A 48 16.60 -13.62 6.52
C PHE A 48 17.72 -12.75 5.94
N ARG A 49 18.99 -12.99 6.31
CA ARG A 49 20.15 -12.23 5.82
C ARG A 49 20.31 -12.34 4.30
N LYS A 50 20.09 -13.53 3.73
CA LYS A 50 20.13 -13.75 2.28
C LYS A 50 19.07 -12.94 1.53
N ASN A 51 17.88 -12.80 2.11
CA ASN A 51 16.75 -12.11 1.46
C ASN A 51 16.64 -10.61 1.81
N ARG A 52 17.36 -10.15 2.84
CA ARG A 52 17.34 -8.76 3.36
C ARG A 52 17.45 -7.71 2.26
N ASP A 53 18.53 -7.76 1.48
CA ASP A 53 18.81 -6.76 0.44
C ASP A 53 17.76 -6.77 -0.68
N ARG A 54 17.19 -7.95 -0.97
CA ARG A 54 16.12 -8.10 -1.94
C ARG A 54 14.84 -7.41 -1.46
N ILE A 55 14.48 -7.59 -0.19
CA ILE A 55 13.27 -6.98 0.39
C ILE A 55 13.41 -5.46 0.53
N ALA A 56 14.58 -4.98 0.95
CA ALA A 56 14.89 -3.56 0.97
C ALA A 56 14.68 -2.92 -0.42
N LYS A 57 15.12 -3.60 -1.49
CA LYS A 57 14.94 -3.15 -2.87
C LYS A 57 13.52 -3.36 -3.42
N SER A 58 12.83 -4.43 -3.05
CA SER A 58 11.50 -4.75 -3.61
C SER A 58 10.40 -3.82 -3.11
N SER A 59 10.49 -3.36 -1.87
CA SER A 59 9.54 -2.40 -1.30
C SER A 59 9.57 -1.08 -2.09
N ALA A 60 10.75 -0.60 -2.45
CA ALA A 60 10.93 0.55 -3.35
C ALA A 60 10.51 0.24 -4.81
N LYS A 61 10.77 -0.98 -5.30
CA LYS A 61 10.50 -1.38 -6.69
C LYS A 61 9.02 -1.61 -6.99
N SER A 62 8.21 -2.10 -6.04
CA SER A 62 6.78 -2.32 -6.27
C SER A 62 6.04 -1.01 -6.53
N LEU A 63 6.30 0.01 -5.72
CA LEU A 63 5.84 1.37 -5.92
C LEU A 63 6.34 1.91 -7.27
N ALA A 64 7.66 1.89 -7.52
CA ALA A 64 8.21 2.37 -8.79
C ALA A 64 7.64 1.66 -10.04
N SER A 65 7.33 0.36 -9.93
CA SER A 65 6.70 -0.41 -11.01
C SER A 65 5.25 0.01 -11.24
N HIS A 66 4.48 0.26 -10.18
CA HIS A 66 3.12 0.78 -10.29
C HIS A 66 3.11 2.19 -10.90
N PHE A 67 4.03 3.06 -10.46
CA PHE A 67 4.23 4.38 -11.07
C PHE A 67 4.65 4.28 -12.54
N GLY A 68 5.55 3.35 -12.88
CA GLY A 68 5.94 3.05 -14.25
C GLY A 68 4.77 2.62 -15.13
N GLN A 69 3.89 1.75 -14.63
CA GLN A 69 2.67 1.33 -15.32
C GLN A 69 1.70 2.50 -15.56
N VAL A 70 1.51 3.37 -14.56
CA VAL A 70 0.70 4.58 -14.69
C VAL A 70 1.30 5.52 -15.75
N ARG A 71 2.62 5.72 -15.72
CA ARG A 71 3.35 6.52 -16.70
C ARG A 71 3.19 5.98 -18.12
N ASP A 72 3.32 4.68 -18.30
CA ASP A 72 3.21 4.03 -19.61
C ASP A 72 1.76 4.03 -20.12
N ALA A 73 0.77 3.93 -19.23
CA ALA A 73 -0.64 4.13 -19.58
C ALA A 73 -0.88 5.57 -20.06
N ILE A 74 -0.37 6.57 -19.35
CA ILE A 74 -0.51 8.00 -19.73
C ILE A 74 0.14 8.28 -21.08
N LYS A 75 1.33 7.71 -21.36
CA LYS A 75 1.99 7.85 -22.68
C LYS A 75 1.10 7.36 -23.83
N LYS A 76 0.30 6.30 -23.61
CA LYS A 76 -0.57 5.67 -24.61
C LYS A 76 -1.93 6.35 -24.80
N VAL A 77 -2.37 7.23 -23.90
CA VAL A 77 -3.65 7.95 -24.03
C VAL A 77 -3.54 9.04 -25.10
N ASP A 78 -4.38 9.07 -26.13
CA ASP A 78 -4.40 10.22 -27.06
C ASP A 78 -5.06 11.45 -26.40
N GLY A 79 -4.35 12.58 -26.36
CA GLY A 79 -4.77 13.79 -25.64
C GLY A 79 -3.80 14.96 -25.81
N ASP A 80 -4.14 16.12 -25.22
CA ASP A 80 -3.33 17.35 -25.30
C ASP A 80 -1.91 17.13 -24.77
N LYS A 81 -0.92 17.34 -25.63
CA LYS A 81 0.51 17.15 -25.36
C LYS A 81 0.96 17.90 -24.11
N ARG A 82 0.41 19.09 -23.89
CA ARG A 82 0.82 19.98 -22.79
C ARG A 82 0.31 19.51 -21.43
N GLN A 83 -0.88 18.91 -21.37
CA GLN A 83 -1.37 18.25 -20.16
C GLN A 83 -0.64 16.95 -19.89
N LYS A 84 -0.32 16.19 -20.95
CA LYS A 84 0.50 14.98 -20.87
C LYS A 84 1.86 15.23 -20.24
N GLU A 85 2.58 16.25 -20.71
CA GLU A 85 3.89 16.62 -20.16
C GLU A 85 3.79 17.02 -18.70
N LYS A 86 2.82 17.86 -18.31
CA LYS A 86 2.62 18.23 -16.90
C LYS A 86 2.38 17.02 -15.99
N VAL A 87 1.58 16.05 -16.42
CA VAL A 87 1.32 14.84 -15.61
C VAL A 87 2.55 13.93 -15.57
N LEU A 88 3.34 13.85 -16.64
CA LEU A 88 4.57 13.06 -16.68
C LEU A 88 5.67 13.68 -15.80
N ASP A 89 5.84 15.00 -15.85
CA ASP A 89 6.78 15.74 -14.99
C ASP A 89 6.37 15.60 -13.52
N PHE A 90 5.07 15.65 -13.26
CA PHE A 90 4.52 15.42 -11.93
C PHE A 90 4.81 13.99 -11.40
N LEU A 91 4.61 12.97 -12.24
CA LEU A 91 4.95 11.58 -11.86
C LEU A 91 6.46 11.40 -11.63
N ALA A 92 7.29 12.15 -12.34
CA ALA A 92 8.73 12.13 -12.13
C ALA A 92 9.15 12.75 -10.78
N ASP A 93 8.45 13.77 -10.27
CA ASP A 93 8.68 14.31 -8.92
C ASP A 93 8.29 13.31 -7.82
N VAL A 94 7.20 12.56 -8.03
CA VAL A 94 6.80 11.50 -7.09
C VAL A 94 7.80 10.35 -7.09
N ASP A 95 8.37 9.98 -8.25
CA ASP A 95 9.46 9.00 -8.36
C ASP A 95 10.67 9.39 -7.49
N TYR A 96 10.98 10.69 -7.34
CA TYR A 96 12.05 11.16 -6.46
C TYR A 96 11.76 10.92 -4.97
N ARG A 97 10.49 10.79 -4.57
CA ARG A 97 10.05 10.54 -3.18
C ARG A 97 9.91 9.06 -2.83
N ILE A 98 9.84 8.17 -3.82
CA ILE A 98 9.77 6.71 -3.60
C ILE A 98 10.95 6.17 -2.76
N PRO A 99 12.21 6.61 -2.96
CA PRO A 99 13.33 6.23 -2.10
C PRO A 99 13.15 6.60 -0.62
N LEU A 100 12.47 7.71 -0.32
CA LEU A 100 12.20 8.15 1.06
C LEU A 100 11.18 7.21 1.75
N LEU A 101 10.22 6.65 1.01
CA LEU A 101 9.30 5.62 1.50
C LEU A 101 9.97 4.25 1.63
N GLY A 102 10.93 3.93 0.76
CA GLY A 102 11.72 2.69 0.82
C GLY A 102 12.60 2.57 2.08
N GLY A 103 12.93 3.69 2.74
CA GLY A 103 13.72 3.70 3.97
C GLY A 103 13.02 3.07 5.19
N ALA A 104 11.69 3.01 5.20
CA ALA A 104 10.93 2.44 6.33
C ALA A 104 11.13 0.90 6.47
N ALA A 105 11.23 0.19 5.34
CA ALA A 105 11.54 -1.24 5.32
C ALA A 105 12.95 -1.50 5.85
N GLU A 106 13.94 -0.68 5.46
CA GLU A 106 15.32 -0.78 5.94
C GLU A 106 15.41 -0.58 7.46
N GLY A 107 14.63 0.37 8.01
CA GLY A 107 14.51 0.58 9.44
C GLY A 107 14.00 -0.67 10.18
N THR A 108 12.94 -1.30 9.67
CA THR A 108 12.39 -2.53 10.26
C THR A 108 13.36 -3.71 10.14
N LEU A 109 13.98 -3.90 8.97
CA LEU A 109 15.00 -4.92 8.75
C LEU A 109 16.16 -4.78 9.74
N LYS A 110 16.64 -3.56 9.97
CA LYS A 110 17.70 -3.30 10.94
C LYS A 110 17.29 -3.66 12.37
N ARG A 111 16.06 -3.33 12.77
CA ARG A 111 15.54 -3.69 14.10
C ARG A 111 15.45 -5.21 14.31
N VAL A 112 15.05 -5.96 13.28
CA VAL A 112 15.03 -7.43 13.31
C VAL A 112 16.45 -7.99 13.40
N GLU A 113 17.41 -7.43 12.66
CA GLU A 113 18.82 -7.82 12.73
C GLU A 113 19.39 -7.61 14.15
N GLU A 114 19.14 -6.45 14.75
CA GLU A 114 19.56 -6.14 16.13
C GLU A 114 18.93 -7.08 17.17
N LEU A 115 17.71 -7.58 16.91
CA LEU A 115 17.07 -8.60 17.73
C LEU A 115 17.75 -9.96 17.57
N PHE A 116 18.07 -10.35 16.33
CA PHE A 116 18.74 -11.62 16.04
C PHE A 116 20.12 -11.68 16.69
N ASP A 117 20.91 -10.61 16.59
CA ASP A 117 22.26 -10.55 17.17
C ASP A 117 22.26 -10.66 18.71
N LYS A 118 21.15 -10.31 19.37
CA LYS A 118 20.98 -10.42 20.84
C LYS A 118 20.35 -11.74 21.27
N THR A 119 19.89 -12.56 20.33
CA THR A 119 19.16 -13.79 20.61
C THR A 119 20.09 -15.00 20.45
N GLU A 120 20.02 -15.93 21.39
CA GLU A 120 20.73 -17.20 21.30
C GLU A 120 20.25 -18.01 20.09
N VAL A 121 21.16 -18.29 19.16
CA VAL A 121 20.87 -19.05 17.94
C VAL A 121 20.93 -20.55 18.24
N ILE A 122 19.93 -21.28 17.76
CA ILE A 122 19.82 -22.74 17.91
C ILE A 122 20.32 -23.40 16.63
N GLU A 123 21.30 -24.29 16.77
CA GLU A 123 21.86 -25.05 15.66
C GLU A 123 21.01 -26.29 15.32
N PRO A 124 20.90 -26.66 14.03
CA PRO A 124 20.22 -27.89 13.64
C PRO A 124 21.02 -29.11 14.10
N SER A 125 20.37 -29.97 14.90
CA SER A 125 20.92 -31.26 15.28
C SER A 125 21.00 -32.21 14.08
N ASP A 126 21.86 -33.23 14.16
CA ASP A 126 21.91 -34.24 13.10
C ASP A 126 20.61 -35.06 13.03
N LEU A 127 19.93 -35.24 14.15
CA LEU A 127 18.63 -35.90 14.20
C LEU A 127 17.55 -35.08 13.47
N ALA A 128 17.51 -33.77 13.67
CA ALA A 128 16.60 -32.88 12.96
C ALA A 128 16.85 -32.92 11.45
N LYS A 129 18.12 -32.94 11.02
CA LYS A 129 18.50 -33.08 9.61
C LYS A 129 18.00 -34.39 9.01
N VAL A 130 18.18 -35.50 9.73
CA VAL A 130 17.70 -36.83 9.30
C VAL A 130 16.18 -36.85 9.20
N ARG A 131 15.45 -36.38 10.23
CA ARG A 131 13.98 -36.33 10.22
C ARG A 131 13.43 -35.44 9.10
N ALA A 132 14.08 -34.32 8.83
CA ALA A 132 13.71 -33.44 7.73
C ALA A 132 13.95 -34.10 6.35
N ALA A 133 15.05 -34.84 6.20
CA ALA A 133 15.32 -35.61 4.99
C ALA A 133 14.28 -36.73 4.79
N ASP A 134 13.90 -37.42 5.87
CA ASP A 134 12.86 -38.45 5.84
C ASP A 134 11.50 -37.89 5.41
N ARG A 135 11.17 -36.65 5.79
CA ARG A 135 9.97 -35.96 5.27
C ARG A 135 10.05 -35.74 3.76
N GLY A 136 11.21 -35.32 3.26
CA GLY A 136 11.45 -35.16 1.83
C GLY A 136 11.29 -36.46 1.05
N ILE A 137 11.92 -37.54 1.53
CA ILE A 137 11.83 -38.89 0.93
C ILE A 137 10.38 -39.39 0.97
N GLY A 138 9.71 -39.23 2.11
CA GLY A 138 8.34 -39.66 2.32
C GLY A 138 7.27 -38.75 1.72
N ARG A 139 7.65 -37.64 1.08
CA ARG A 139 6.75 -36.58 0.58
C ARG A 139 5.73 -36.11 1.64
N LYS A 140 6.18 -36.00 2.89
CA LYS A 140 5.37 -35.52 4.01
C LYS A 140 5.52 -34.02 4.16
N ALA A 141 4.49 -33.34 4.63
CA ALA A 141 4.56 -31.89 4.86
C ALA A 141 5.76 -31.52 5.75
N PRO A 142 6.49 -30.44 5.40
CA PRO A 142 6.21 -29.46 4.35
C PRO A 142 6.70 -29.82 2.92
N CYS A 143 7.19 -31.05 2.71
CA CYS A 143 7.71 -31.55 1.42
C CYS A 143 6.69 -32.31 0.57
N HIS A 144 5.39 -32.04 0.71
CA HIS A 144 4.31 -32.79 0.04
C HIS A 144 3.95 -32.27 -1.36
N HIS A 145 4.48 -31.12 -1.78
CA HIS A 145 4.23 -30.56 -3.11
C HIS A 145 5.20 -31.09 -4.17
N ASP A 146 4.65 -31.53 -5.31
CA ASP A 146 5.46 -31.94 -6.44
C ASP A 146 6.33 -30.77 -6.96
N ASN A 147 7.62 -31.05 -7.21
CA ASN A 147 8.61 -30.11 -7.74
C ASN A 147 9.00 -28.92 -6.83
N LYS A 148 8.66 -28.95 -5.54
CA LYS A 148 9.15 -27.96 -4.56
C LYS A 148 10.04 -28.65 -3.53
N ASN A 149 11.30 -28.21 -3.42
CA ASN A 149 12.22 -28.69 -2.39
C ASN A 149 12.07 -27.83 -1.12
N SER A 150 11.15 -28.22 -0.24
CA SER A 150 10.87 -27.53 1.03
C SER A 150 11.72 -28.07 2.20
N MET A 151 12.97 -28.48 1.92
CA MET A 151 13.87 -29.04 2.93
C MET A 151 14.17 -28.05 4.07
N ALA A 152 14.27 -26.76 3.78
CA ALA A 152 14.47 -25.73 4.81
C ALA A 152 13.27 -25.64 5.77
N ASP A 153 12.05 -25.65 5.22
CA ASP A 153 10.80 -25.70 5.99
C ASP A 153 10.70 -26.99 6.82
N ALA A 154 11.13 -28.13 6.26
CA ALA A 154 11.14 -29.41 6.95
C ALA A 154 12.12 -29.42 8.12
N LEU A 155 13.32 -28.87 7.91
CA LEU A 155 14.31 -28.71 8.98
C LEU A 155 13.81 -27.77 10.07
N LEU A 156 13.16 -26.66 9.68
CA LEU A 156 12.63 -25.67 10.61
C LEU A 156 11.59 -26.27 11.56
N ILE A 157 10.65 -27.07 11.04
CA ILE A 157 9.62 -27.69 11.88
C ILE A 157 10.16 -28.83 12.75
N GLU A 158 11.16 -29.58 12.28
CA GLU A 158 11.82 -30.59 13.11
C GLU A 158 12.61 -29.97 14.26
N MET A 159 13.33 -28.87 14.00
CA MET A 159 13.97 -28.09 15.06
C MET A 159 12.97 -27.54 16.07
N TYR A 160 11.79 -27.11 15.61
CA TYR A 160 10.70 -26.70 16.51
C TYR A 160 10.28 -27.86 17.43
N PHE A 161 10.02 -29.04 16.88
CA PHE A 161 9.59 -30.20 17.68
C PHE A 161 10.66 -30.66 18.67
N GLU A 162 11.92 -30.74 18.26
CA GLU A 162 13.03 -31.04 19.18
C GLU A 162 13.13 -30.01 20.30
N TYR A 163 12.96 -28.72 19.99
CA TYR A 163 12.97 -27.67 21.01
C TYR A 163 11.81 -27.81 22.01
N VAL A 164 10.60 -28.11 21.53
CA VAL A 164 9.41 -28.34 22.36
C VAL A 164 9.62 -29.53 23.30
N GLU A 165 10.21 -30.62 22.81
CA GLU A 165 10.52 -31.81 23.61
C GLU A 165 11.57 -31.49 24.69
N ALA A 166 12.66 -30.84 24.31
CA ALA A 166 13.77 -30.52 25.22
C ALA A 166 13.40 -29.50 26.31
N ASN A 167 12.45 -28.61 26.05
CA ASN A 167 12.09 -27.51 26.96
C ASN A 167 10.70 -27.70 27.60
N ALA A 168 10.06 -28.85 27.41
CA ALA A 168 8.76 -29.13 27.98
C ALA A 168 8.76 -29.06 29.51
N GLY A 169 7.77 -28.39 30.09
CA GLY A 169 7.63 -28.30 31.54
C GLY A 169 6.36 -27.58 31.97
N ALA A 170 6.07 -27.62 33.27
CA ALA A 170 4.93 -26.89 33.83
C ALA A 170 5.06 -25.39 33.54
N GLY A 171 3.99 -24.78 33.03
CA GLY A 171 3.96 -23.34 32.71
C GLY A 171 4.67 -22.93 31.43
N GLN A 172 5.28 -23.86 30.68
CA GLN A 172 5.90 -23.59 29.38
C GLN A 172 4.90 -23.82 28.24
N ARG A 173 4.81 -22.84 27.34
CA ARG A 173 3.97 -22.88 26.14
C ARG A 173 4.82 -22.53 24.93
N PHE A 174 4.50 -23.13 23.80
CA PHE A 174 5.25 -23.01 22.56
C PHE A 174 4.34 -22.56 21.44
N ALA A 175 4.87 -21.78 20.52
CA ALA A 175 4.15 -21.30 19.35
C ALA A 175 5.06 -21.37 18.12
N PHE A 176 4.53 -21.95 17.05
CA PHE A 176 5.11 -21.90 15.71
C PHE A 176 4.29 -20.94 14.87
N VAL A 177 4.94 -19.95 14.28
CA VAL A 177 4.28 -18.90 13.47
C VAL A 177 4.86 -18.92 12.06
N THR A 178 4.01 -19.08 11.04
CA THR A 178 4.42 -19.06 9.63
C THR A 178 3.38 -18.36 8.77
N HIS A 179 3.78 -17.69 7.69
CA HIS A 179 2.86 -17.24 6.64
C HIS A 179 2.73 -18.26 5.50
N ASN A 180 3.57 -19.29 5.45
CA ASN A 180 3.58 -20.33 4.43
C ASN A 180 2.47 -21.39 4.67
N LYS A 181 1.22 -21.00 4.41
CA LYS A 181 0.05 -21.87 4.58
C LYS A 181 0.04 -23.06 3.64
N ASN A 182 0.65 -22.92 2.46
CA ASN A 182 0.64 -23.97 1.44
C ASN A 182 1.40 -25.20 1.92
N ASP A 183 2.50 -24.99 2.65
CA ASP A 183 3.38 -26.09 3.06
C ASP A 183 3.08 -26.57 4.50
N PHE A 184 2.51 -25.71 5.34
CA PHE A 184 2.28 -26.03 6.75
C PHE A 184 0.81 -26.23 7.13
N SER A 185 -0.15 -25.83 6.30
CA SER A 185 -1.58 -25.94 6.61
C SER A 185 -2.29 -27.00 5.78
N ILE A 186 -3.51 -27.36 6.21
CA ILE A 186 -4.41 -28.19 5.42
C ILE A 186 -4.85 -27.41 4.17
N ALA A 187 -4.60 -27.96 2.97
CA ALA A 187 -4.89 -27.29 1.69
C ALA A 187 -6.41 -27.10 1.44
N ASN A 188 -7.22 -28.11 1.72
CA ASN A 188 -8.67 -28.12 1.50
C ASN A 188 -9.42 -28.12 2.84
N GLY A 189 -9.35 -27.01 3.57
CA GLY A 189 -10.01 -26.89 4.86
C GLY A 189 -9.69 -25.57 5.57
N ASN A 190 -9.77 -25.59 6.90
CA ASN A 190 -9.36 -24.44 7.69
C ASN A 190 -7.83 -24.32 7.72
N SER A 191 -7.29 -23.35 6.98
CA SER A 191 -5.84 -23.10 6.93
C SER A 191 -5.24 -22.68 8.29
N LYS A 192 -6.05 -22.34 9.30
CA LYS A 192 -5.56 -22.16 10.67
C LYS A 192 -5.17 -23.47 11.35
N LEU A 193 -5.46 -24.62 10.74
CA LEU A 193 -5.05 -25.92 11.25
C LEU A 193 -3.77 -26.40 10.55
N PRO A 194 -2.83 -26.99 11.31
CA PRO A 194 -1.61 -27.53 10.75
C PRO A 194 -1.91 -28.73 9.84
N HIS A 195 -1.03 -28.98 8.87
CA HIS A 195 -1.12 -30.14 7.99
C HIS A 195 -1.10 -31.45 8.81
N VAL A 196 -1.80 -32.47 8.31
CA VAL A 196 -1.98 -33.75 9.02
C VAL A 196 -0.66 -34.43 9.40
N ASP A 197 0.38 -34.30 8.57
CA ASP A 197 1.72 -34.87 8.81
C ASP A 197 2.55 -34.19 9.91
N ILE A 198 2.09 -33.04 10.42
CA ILE A 198 2.75 -32.29 11.48
C ILE A 198 1.81 -31.99 12.66
N ALA A 199 0.51 -32.26 12.50
CA ALA A 199 -0.52 -31.99 13.50
C ALA A 199 -0.23 -32.64 14.86
N TYR A 200 0.47 -33.78 14.88
CA TYR A 200 0.86 -34.49 16.10
C TYR A 200 1.74 -33.64 17.03
N GLY A 201 2.50 -32.69 16.49
CA GLY A 201 3.38 -31.82 17.27
C GLY A 201 2.66 -30.63 17.92
N PHE A 202 1.35 -30.49 17.68
CA PHE A 202 0.55 -29.35 18.14
C PHE A 202 -0.60 -29.78 19.07
N SER A 203 -0.98 -28.87 19.97
CA SER A 203 -2.06 -29.01 20.94
C SER A 203 -2.66 -27.63 21.27
N ARG A 204 -3.85 -27.60 21.88
CA ARG A 204 -4.56 -26.35 22.19
C ARG A 204 -3.88 -25.47 23.24
N ILE A 205 -2.93 -26.01 23.99
CA ILE A 205 -2.36 -25.36 25.19
C ILE A 205 -0.84 -25.34 25.16
N LYS A 206 -0.20 -26.50 24.92
CA LYS A 206 1.26 -26.64 25.06
C LYS A 206 2.01 -26.14 23.83
N SER A 207 1.64 -26.59 22.64
CA SER A 207 2.36 -26.32 21.39
C SER A 207 1.38 -25.86 20.33
N MET A 208 1.39 -24.58 19.96
CA MET A 208 0.35 -23.96 19.15
C MET A 208 0.88 -23.59 17.76
N TYR A 209 -0.01 -23.66 16.77
CA TYR A 209 0.26 -23.31 15.39
C TYR A 209 -0.48 -22.01 15.02
N PHE A 210 0.22 -21.07 14.40
CA PHE A 210 -0.35 -19.80 13.96
C PHE A 210 0.07 -19.48 12.52
N ILE A 211 -0.86 -18.93 11.76
CA ILE A 211 -0.65 -18.51 10.37
C ILE A 211 -0.38 -17.00 10.21
N ASN A 212 -0.29 -16.29 11.33
CA ASN A 212 0.01 -14.87 11.41
C ASN A 212 0.52 -14.56 12.83
N LEU A 213 1.35 -13.52 12.95
CA LEU A 213 1.92 -13.12 14.24
C LEU A 213 0.88 -12.51 15.18
N SER A 214 -0.12 -11.79 14.68
CA SER A 214 -1.13 -11.12 15.52
C SER A 214 -1.96 -12.09 16.35
N ASP A 215 -2.43 -13.21 15.79
CA ASP A 215 -3.15 -14.26 16.50
C ASP A 215 -2.25 -14.91 17.59
N CYS A 216 -0.95 -15.06 17.31
CA CYS A 216 0.02 -15.56 18.28
C CYS A 216 0.20 -14.58 19.46
N LEU A 217 0.43 -13.30 19.17
CA LEU A 217 0.60 -12.27 20.20
C LEU A 217 -0.67 -12.10 21.03
N ARG A 218 -1.86 -12.15 20.39
CA ARG A 218 -3.15 -12.08 21.07
C ARG A 218 -3.35 -13.25 22.04
N ARG A 219 -2.74 -14.41 21.77
CA ARG A 219 -2.78 -15.56 22.69
C ARG A 219 -1.97 -15.32 23.97
N ILE A 220 -0.97 -14.43 23.92
CA ILE A 220 -0.11 -14.08 25.05
C ILE A 220 -0.83 -13.04 25.92
N ASP A 221 -1.23 -11.92 25.31
CA ASP A 221 -2.03 -10.87 25.95
C ASP A 221 -3.10 -10.35 24.97
N PRO A 222 -4.36 -10.77 25.14
CA PRO A 222 -5.46 -10.34 24.28
C PRO A 222 -5.72 -8.83 24.35
N THR A 223 -5.54 -8.21 25.52
CA THR A 223 -5.93 -6.81 25.76
C THR A 223 -5.01 -5.88 25.00
N ARG A 224 -3.69 -6.09 25.13
CA ARG A 224 -2.68 -5.26 24.48
C ARG A 224 -2.79 -5.32 22.95
N VAL A 225 -3.02 -6.51 22.39
CA VAL A 225 -3.09 -6.70 20.94
C VAL A 225 -4.41 -6.22 20.35
N THR A 226 -5.54 -6.33 21.07
CA THR A 226 -6.84 -5.87 20.54
C THR A 226 -6.86 -4.36 20.36
N ASN A 227 -6.32 -3.59 21.32
CA ASN A 227 -6.23 -2.13 21.20
C ASN A 227 -5.37 -1.71 20.00
N LEU A 228 -4.22 -2.36 19.83
CA LEU A 228 -3.34 -2.09 18.68
C LEU A 228 -3.99 -2.47 17.35
N MET A 229 -4.68 -3.62 17.29
CA MET A 229 -5.36 -4.04 16.06
C MET A 229 -6.49 -3.10 15.68
N TRP A 230 -7.20 -2.49 16.64
CA TRP A 230 -8.17 -1.43 16.34
C TRP A 230 -7.50 -0.19 15.75
N GLU A 231 -6.34 0.23 16.26
CA GLU A 231 -5.58 1.34 15.68
C GLU A 231 -5.09 1.04 14.26
N LEU A 232 -4.65 -0.20 14.01
CA LEU A 232 -4.20 -0.67 12.69
C LEU A 232 -5.34 -0.87 11.68
N GLU A 233 -6.52 -1.33 12.13
CA GLU A 233 -7.70 -1.52 11.29
C GLU A 233 -8.35 -0.19 10.88
N TRP A 234 -8.15 0.89 11.66
CA TRP A 234 -8.66 2.24 11.33
C TRP A 234 -7.83 3.00 10.29
N ASP A 235 -6.76 2.40 9.77
CA ASP A 235 -5.98 2.97 8.68
C ASP A 235 -6.78 2.87 7.36
N GLN A 236 -7.51 3.94 7.04
CA GLN A 236 -8.20 4.07 5.75
C GLN A 236 -7.16 3.94 4.65
N GLN A 237 -7.28 2.91 3.80
CA GLN A 237 -6.35 2.75 2.68
C GLN A 237 -6.26 4.07 1.90
N PRO A 238 -5.06 4.67 1.78
CA PRO A 238 -4.92 5.87 0.99
C PRO A 238 -5.40 5.58 -0.42
N ARG A 239 -6.26 6.46 -0.96
CA ARG A 239 -6.77 6.27 -2.33
C ARG A 239 -5.59 6.19 -3.29
N GLY A 240 -5.64 5.24 -4.22
CA GLY A 240 -4.61 5.11 -5.24
C GLY A 240 -4.49 6.39 -6.07
N LEU A 241 -3.29 6.70 -6.58
CA LEU A 241 -3.05 7.90 -7.37
C LEU A 241 -4.00 8.02 -8.57
N THR A 242 -4.35 6.89 -9.21
CA THR A 242 -5.33 6.86 -10.31
C THR A 242 -6.69 7.39 -9.90
N ASP A 243 -7.16 7.03 -8.70
CA ASP A 243 -8.42 7.53 -8.16
C ASP A 243 -8.32 9.01 -7.82
N ILE A 244 -7.21 9.44 -7.22
CA ILE A 244 -6.94 10.85 -6.92
C ILE A 244 -6.98 11.69 -8.22
N LEU A 245 -6.24 11.28 -9.25
CA LEU A 245 -6.19 11.98 -10.54
C LEU A 245 -7.55 12.00 -11.25
N LYS A 246 -8.32 10.91 -11.17
CA LYS A 246 -9.69 10.85 -11.69
C LYS A 246 -10.60 11.88 -11.01
N TRP A 247 -10.49 12.01 -9.69
CA TRP A 247 -11.25 13.01 -8.93
C TRP A 247 -10.78 14.43 -9.24
N MET A 248 -9.47 14.67 -9.40
CA MET A 248 -8.95 15.98 -9.80
C MET A 248 -9.43 16.42 -11.18
N ASP A 249 -9.39 15.55 -12.19
CA ASP A 249 -9.91 15.85 -13.53
C ASP A 249 -11.42 16.15 -13.48
N ARG A 250 -12.18 15.36 -12.71
CA ARG A 250 -13.61 15.62 -12.51
C ARG A 250 -13.84 16.99 -11.88
N LEU A 251 -13.22 17.29 -10.74
CA LEU A 251 -13.36 18.55 -10.03
C LEU A 251 -12.90 19.75 -10.87
N THR A 252 -11.80 19.61 -11.61
CA THR A 252 -11.33 20.65 -12.56
C THR A 252 -12.37 20.90 -13.65
N THR A 253 -12.99 19.85 -14.19
CA THR A 253 -14.06 19.98 -15.19
C THR A 253 -15.31 20.67 -14.61
N MET A 254 -15.66 20.36 -13.35
CA MET A 254 -16.75 21.05 -12.63
C MET A 254 -16.46 22.53 -12.46
N VAL A 255 -15.24 22.87 -12.04
CA VAL A 255 -14.81 24.26 -11.84
C VAL A 255 -14.83 25.04 -13.16
N TRP A 256 -14.25 24.46 -14.21
CA TRP A 256 -14.24 25.04 -15.55
C TRP A 256 -15.66 25.26 -16.09
N HIS A 257 -16.55 24.28 -15.95
CA HIS A 257 -17.93 24.39 -16.44
C HIS A 257 -18.69 25.51 -15.72
N ASN A 258 -18.58 25.60 -14.39
CA ASN A 258 -19.22 26.69 -13.64
C ASN A 258 -18.73 28.07 -14.10
N ARG A 259 -17.42 28.24 -14.33
CA ARG A 259 -16.84 29.47 -14.88
C ARG A 259 -17.34 29.77 -16.29
N HIS A 260 -17.49 28.74 -17.13
CA HIS A 260 -18.09 28.88 -18.45
C HIS A 260 -19.56 29.33 -18.36
N MET A 261 -20.34 28.83 -17.40
CA MET A 261 -21.72 29.30 -17.19
C MET A 261 -21.78 30.76 -16.76
N ASN A 262 -20.85 31.22 -15.92
CA ASN A 262 -20.72 32.64 -15.60
C ASN A 262 -20.37 33.48 -16.83
N TRP A 263 -19.58 32.93 -17.75
CA TRP A 263 -19.26 33.58 -19.03
C TRP A 263 -20.48 33.66 -19.96
N VAL A 264 -21.23 32.57 -20.11
CA VAL A 264 -22.52 32.55 -20.83
C VAL A 264 -23.45 33.64 -20.31
N TRP A 265 -23.60 33.73 -18.98
CA TRP A 265 -24.42 34.76 -18.36
C TRP A 265 -23.94 36.18 -18.71
N ARG A 266 -22.62 36.44 -18.75
CA ARG A 266 -22.10 37.75 -19.16
C ARG A 266 -22.44 38.10 -20.61
N VAL A 267 -22.37 37.12 -21.51
CA VAL A 267 -22.73 37.29 -22.93
C VAL A 267 -24.23 37.58 -23.07
N GLU A 268 -25.09 36.79 -22.41
CA GLU A 268 -26.55 36.95 -22.45
C GLU A 268 -27.00 38.30 -21.88
N ASN A 269 -26.27 38.84 -20.89
CA ASN A 269 -26.56 40.13 -20.28
C ASN A 269 -25.81 41.31 -20.94
N GLY A 270 -25.17 41.09 -22.11
CA GLY A 270 -24.49 42.14 -22.87
C GLY A 270 -23.24 42.72 -22.20
N LYS A 271 -22.73 42.09 -21.14
CA LYS A 271 -21.47 42.48 -20.47
C LYS A 271 -20.24 42.08 -21.28
N GLU A 272 -20.39 41.11 -22.16
CA GLU A 272 -19.35 40.61 -23.06
C GLU A 272 -19.94 40.42 -24.46
N LYS A 273 -19.21 40.87 -25.49
CA LYS A 273 -19.66 40.86 -26.89
C LYS A 273 -18.95 39.78 -27.69
N ILE A 274 -19.71 39.04 -28.49
CA ILE A 274 -19.15 38.13 -29.48
C ILE A 274 -18.98 38.89 -30.79
N VAL A 275 -17.75 38.90 -31.33
CA VAL A 275 -17.37 39.68 -32.50
C VAL A 275 -16.75 38.78 -33.58
N SER A 276 -16.65 39.28 -34.81
CA SER A 276 -15.91 38.58 -35.87
C SER A 276 -14.40 38.59 -35.58
N ARG A 277 -13.65 37.70 -36.25
CA ARG A 277 -12.19 37.67 -36.15
C ARG A 277 -11.56 39.02 -36.53
N ASP A 278 -12.01 39.58 -37.65
CA ASP A 278 -11.48 40.85 -38.18
C ASP A 278 -11.75 42.02 -37.23
N GLU A 279 -12.93 42.07 -36.62
CA GLU A 279 -13.27 43.08 -35.61
C GLU A 279 -12.41 42.88 -34.35
N TRP A 280 -12.19 41.63 -33.94
CA TRP A 280 -11.35 41.33 -32.79
C TRP A 280 -9.90 41.75 -33.01
N ASP A 281 -9.31 41.40 -34.14
CA ASP A 281 -7.91 41.74 -34.46
C ASP A 281 -7.74 43.26 -34.58
N ALA A 282 -8.68 43.97 -35.21
CA ALA A 282 -8.66 45.43 -35.28
C ALA A 282 -8.83 46.10 -33.90
N GLY A 283 -9.73 45.58 -33.06
CA GLY A 283 -9.95 46.08 -31.69
C GLY A 283 -8.77 45.81 -30.76
N PHE A 284 -8.16 44.63 -30.86
CA PHE A 284 -6.98 44.25 -30.11
C PHE A 284 -5.76 45.09 -30.53
N ALA A 285 -5.56 45.33 -31.84
CA ALA A 285 -4.49 46.20 -32.31
C ALA A 285 -4.60 47.64 -31.77
N ARG A 286 -5.83 48.15 -31.56
CA ARG A 286 -6.07 49.51 -31.06
C ARG A 286 -6.05 49.63 -29.54
N HIS A 287 -6.53 48.62 -28.81
CA HIS A 287 -6.80 48.73 -27.37
C HIS A 287 -6.09 47.66 -26.52
N GLY A 288 -5.36 46.74 -27.16
CA GLY A 288 -4.62 45.67 -26.51
C GLY A 288 -5.49 44.75 -25.65
N TYR A 289 -4.92 44.24 -24.56
CA TYR A 289 -5.58 43.31 -23.62
C TYR A 289 -6.90 43.84 -23.03
N LYS A 290 -7.10 45.16 -22.95
CA LYS A 290 -8.37 45.72 -22.44
C LYS A 290 -9.55 45.37 -23.35
N TYR A 291 -9.29 45.14 -24.64
CA TYR A 291 -10.32 44.73 -25.59
C TYR A 291 -10.81 43.30 -25.33
N SER A 292 -9.88 42.38 -25.01
CA SER A 292 -10.20 40.97 -24.75
C SER A 292 -10.98 40.74 -23.45
N ALA A 293 -11.02 41.72 -22.55
CA ALA A 293 -11.84 41.65 -21.35
C ALA A 293 -13.35 41.74 -21.62
N LYS A 294 -13.76 42.27 -22.78
CA LYS A 294 -15.18 42.48 -23.14
C LYS A 294 -15.57 41.97 -24.52
N HIS A 295 -14.61 41.49 -25.32
CA HIS A 295 -14.86 41.01 -26.67
C HIS A 295 -14.21 39.64 -26.90
N THR A 296 -15.01 38.70 -27.39
CA THR A 296 -14.57 37.35 -27.73
C THR A 296 -14.76 37.10 -29.22
N PRO A 297 -13.77 36.53 -29.93
CA PRO A 297 -13.97 36.05 -31.29
C PRO A 297 -15.02 34.93 -31.35
N ILE A 298 -15.85 34.95 -32.38
CA ILE A 298 -16.94 33.99 -32.56
C ILE A 298 -16.47 32.53 -32.61
N GLU A 299 -15.30 32.25 -33.18
CA GLU A 299 -14.72 30.91 -33.25
C GLU A 299 -14.33 30.36 -31.86
N VAL A 300 -13.81 31.22 -30.98
CA VAL A 300 -13.47 30.87 -29.59
C VAL A 300 -14.74 30.55 -28.81
N TRP A 301 -15.78 31.37 -28.99
CA TRP A 301 -17.09 31.15 -28.39
C TRP A 301 -17.71 29.82 -28.83
N GLN A 302 -17.70 29.52 -30.13
CA GLN A 302 -18.19 28.25 -30.67
C GLN A 302 -17.41 27.04 -30.13
N GLY A 303 -16.08 27.17 -30.00
CA GLY A 303 -15.23 26.15 -29.38
C GLY A 303 -15.61 25.91 -27.92
N ALA A 304 -15.83 26.99 -27.15
CA ALA A 304 -16.23 26.91 -25.76
C ALA A 304 -17.59 26.23 -25.56
N LEU A 305 -18.58 26.53 -26.42
CA LEU A 305 -19.89 25.85 -26.39
C LEU A 305 -19.78 24.34 -26.67
N LYS A 306 -18.89 23.94 -27.61
CA LYS A 306 -18.61 22.51 -27.86
C LYS A 306 -17.99 21.85 -26.63
N ALA A 307 -16.99 22.49 -26.02
CA ALA A 307 -16.36 21.99 -24.80
C ALA A 307 -17.35 21.88 -23.63
N ALA A 308 -18.26 22.84 -23.48
CA ALA A 308 -19.28 22.84 -22.44
C ALA A 308 -20.27 21.68 -22.57
N ARG A 309 -20.67 21.34 -23.82
CA ARG A 309 -21.50 20.15 -24.07
C ARG A 309 -20.76 18.86 -23.70
N SER A 310 -19.48 18.75 -24.06
CA SER A 310 -18.66 17.58 -23.68
C SER A 310 -18.49 17.47 -22.16
N ALA A 311 -18.26 18.58 -21.46
CA ALA A 311 -18.17 18.62 -20.01
C ALA A 311 -19.47 18.16 -19.34
N ARG A 312 -20.63 18.67 -19.78
CA ARG A 312 -21.94 18.23 -19.26
C ARG A 312 -22.17 16.73 -19.46
N LYS A 313 -21.77 16.18 -20.61
CA LYS A 313 -21.86 14.73 -20.89
C LYS A 313 -20.97 13.91 -19.96
N ARG A 314 -19.76 14.38 -19.64
CA ARG A 314 -18.83 13.70 -18.71
C ARG A 314 -19.28 13.77 -17.25
N LEU A 315 -19.83 14.91 -16.83
CA LEU A 315 -20.17 15.15 -15.44
C LEU A 315 -21.53 14.55 -15.03
N GLY A 316 -22.53 14.63 -15.91
CA GLY A 316 -23.93 14.36 -15.54
C GLY A 316 -24.56 15.53 -14.76
N PRO A 317 -25.89 15.56 -14.60
CA PRO A 317 -26.59 16.63 -13.87
C PRO A 317 -26.43 16.49 -12.34
N GLY A 318 -26.70 17.57 -11.60
CA GLY A 318 -26.79 17.58 -10.14
C GLY A 318 -25.51 18.01 -9.42
N VAL A 319 -25.56 18.01 -8.09
CA VAL A 319 -24.49 18.49 -7.19
C VAL A 319 -23.19 17.70 -7.35
N ASP A 320 -23.27 16.40 -7.63
CA ASP A 320 -22.09 15.57 -7.93
C ASP A 320 -21.57 15.77 -9.35
N GLY A 321 -22.32 16.49 -10.20
CA GLY A 321 -22.19 16.62 -11.65
C GLY A 321 -21.79 18.02 -12.09
N TYR A 322 -22.62 18.71 -12.90
CA TYR A 322 -22.37 20.09 -13.33
C TYR A 322 -23.22 21.16 -12.59
N GLY A 323 -23.87 20.77 -11.50
CA GLY A 323 -24.74 21.64 -10.70
C GLY A 323 -26.23 21.50 -11.04
N PRO A 324 -27.08 22.42 -10.53
CA PRO A 324 -26.72 23.66 -9.83
C PRO A 324 -26.02 23.42 -8.48
N TYR A 325 -25.21 24.38 -8.06
CA TYR A 325 -24.50 24.36 -6.77
C TYR A 325 -24.96 25.51 -5.90
N THR A 326 -25.06 25.26 -4.59
CA THR A 326 -25.08 26.30 -3.55
C THR A 326 -23.69 26.88 -3.32
N ASP A 327 -23.59 28.02 -2.64
CA ASP A 327 -22.31 28.63 -2.25
C ASP A 327 -21.44 27.65 -1.44
N PHE A 328 -22.06 26.85 -0.57
CA PHE A 328 -21.39 25.83 0.21
C PHE A 328 -20.81 24.72 -0.67
N GLU A 329 -21.63 24.14 -1.56
CA GLU A 329 -21.18 23.06 -2.46
C GLU A 329 -20.07 23.55 -3.39
N TRP A 330 -20.20 24.77 -3.91
CA TRP A 330 -19.17 25.40 -4.71
C TRP A 330 -17.86 25.61 -3.93
N GLY A 331 -17.94 26.08 -2.68
CA GLY A 331 -16.80 26.17 -1.77
C GLY A 331 -16.13 24.82 -1.55
N MET A 332 -16.93 23.77 -1.31
CA MET A 332 -16.43 22.40 -1.12
C MET A 332 -15.75 21.83 -2.37
N ILE A 333 -16.27 22.11 -3.57
CA ILE A 333 -15.65 21.67 -4.83
C ILE A 333 -14.26 22.27 -5.00
N ASN A 334 -14.12 23.58 -4.76
CA ASN A 334 -12.83 24.27 -4.86
C ASN A 334 -11.88 23.78 -3.76
N GLY A 335 -12.34 23.67 -2.51
CA GLY A 335 -11.53 23.18 -1.39
C GLY A 335 -11.02 21.75 -1.60
N LYS A 336 -11.87 20.84 -2.11
CA LYS A 336 -11.47 19.48 -2.47
C LYS A 336 -10.41 19.48 -3.57
N LEU A 337 -10.57 20.32 -4.60
CA LEU A 337 -9.60 20.41 -5.68
C LEU A 337 -8.24 20.94 -5.19
N SER A 338 -8.23 22.00 -4.39
CA SER A 338 -7.01 22.56 -3.78
C SER A 338 -6.33 21.56 -2.86
N ALA A 339 -7.08 20.84 -2.02
CA ALA A 339 -6.52 19.81 -1.14
C ALA A 339 -5.83 18.69 -1.93
N LEU A 340 -6.46 18.21 -3.02
CA LEU A 340 -5.86 17.17 -3.86
C LEU A 340 -4.61 17.68 -4.59
N ARG A 341 -4.63 18.91 -5.11
CA ARG A 341 -3.47 19.56 -5.74
C ARG A 341 -2.30 19.74 -4.76
N TRP A 342 -2.58 20.19 -3.54
CA TRP A 342 -1.58 20.38 -2.50
C TRP A 342 -0.94 19.07 -2.03
N VAL A 343 -1.75 18.03 -1.78
CA VAL A 343 -1.25 16.69 -1.44
C VAL A 343 -0.32 16.15 -2.53
N LEU A 344 -0.59 16.53 -3.77
CA LEU A 344 0.23 16.17 -4.92
C LEU A 344 1.50 17.04 -5.04
N GLY A 345 1.51 18.27 -4.54
CA GLY A 345 2.72 19.10 -4.48
C GLY A 345 2.59 20.49 -5.11
N ASP A 346 1.39 20.87 -5.56
CA ASP A 346 1.11 22.26 -5.93
C ASP A 346 1.13 23.14 -4.67
N GLU A 347 1.51 24.42 -4.82
CA GLU A 347 1.41 25.37 -3.72
C GLU A 347 -0.05 25.58 -3.30
N TRP A 348 -0.28 25.78 -2.00
CA TRP A 348 -1.61 25.93 -1.42
C TRP A 348 -2.45 27.04 -2.08
N ASP A 349 -1.78 28.09 -2.56
CA ASP A 349 -2.39 29.28 -3.17
C ASP A 349 -2.41 29.26 -4.71
N MET A 350 -2.11 28.13 -5.36
CA MET A 350 -2.20 28.01 -6.83
C MET A 350 -3.66 27.98 -7.30
N LEU A 351 -4.20 29.18 -7.54
CA LEU A 351 -5.58 29.43 -7.98
C LEU A 351 -5.79 29.34 -9.50
N ASP A 352 -4.74 29.00 -10.26
CA ASP A 352 -4.80 28.75 -11.70
C ASP A 352 -5.70 27.52 -11.97
N THR A 353 -6.98 27.80 -12.15
CA THR A 353 -8.03 26.89 -12.64
C THR A 353 -8.75 27.54 -13.79
#